data_AF-A0A3A0ES00-F1
#
_entry.id   AF-A0A3A0ES00-F1
#
_cell.length_a   1.000
_cell.length_b   1.000
_cell.length_c   1.000
_cell.angle_alpha   90.00
_cell.angle_beta   90.00
_cell.angle_gamma   90.00
#
_symmetry.space_group_name_H-M   'P 1'
#
loop_
_entity.id
_entity.type
_entity.pdbx_description
1 polymer ?
#
loop_
_entity_poly.entity_id
_entity_poly.type
_entity_poly.pdbx_seq_one_letter_code
_entity_poly.pdbx_strand_id
1 'polypeptide(L)'
;MECGAALKPAARDFCAAGCRKAFGNRRMLRGAELYDLFMAHRYDRENAKQYRALTMMNRMAAEFWREDQRRRQGRPSWRPPAAVLAARADLKASAYFAHPVSQKKE
;
A
#
# COMPACT_ATOMS: atom_id res chain seq x y z
N MET A 1 -12.57 -4.15 -6.22
CA MET A 1 -13.35 -5.37 -6.06
C MET A 1 -12.38 -6.48 -5.69
N GLU A 2 -12.73 -7.34 -4.74
CA GLU A 2 -11.86 -8.46 -4.35
C GLU A 2 -11.97 -9.70 -5.25
N CYS A 3 -13.07 -9.83 -5.97
CA CYS A 3 -13.36 -10.96 -6.85
C CYS A 3 -13.36 -10.58 -8.34
N GLY A 4 -12.98 -9.35 -8.71
CA GLY A 4 -12.87 -8.92 -10.11
C GLY A 4 -14.18 -8.69 -10.90
N ALA A 5 -15.37 -8.89 -10.34
CA ALA A 5 -16.62 -8.53 -11.02
C ALA A 5 -16.77 -7.00 -11.27
N ALA A 6 -17.79 -6.60 -12.04
CA ALA A 6 -18.08 -5.19 -12.32
C ALA A 6 -18.72 -4.48 -11.11
N LEU A 7 -18.25 -3.28 -10.77
CA LEU A 7 -18.87 -2.47 -9.72
C LEU A 7 -20.26 -2.01 -10.19
N LYS A 8 -21.30 -2.20 -9.36
CA LYS A 8 -22.58 -1.51 -9.57
C LYS A 8 -22.36 0.00 -9.42
N PRO A 9 -22.99 0.85 -10.24
CA PRO A 9 -22.75 2.30 -10.27
C PRO A 9 -23.38 2.97 -9.04
N ALA A 10 -22.71 2.84 -7.89
CA ALA A 10 -22.87 3.66 -6.70
C ALA A 10 -21.74 3.33 -5.72
N ALA A 11 -20.64 4.10 -5.78
CA ALA A 11 -19.71 4.38 -4.69
C ALA A 11 -19.15 3.22 -3.82
N ARG A 12 -19.13 1.97 -4.29
CA ARG A 12 -18.62 0.85 -3.50
C ARG A 12 -17.38 0.27 -4.14
N ASP A 13 -16.22 0.45 -3.50
CA ASP A 13 -14.95 -0.19 -3.90
C ASP A 13 -14.99 -1.73 -3.94
N PHE A 14 -16.02 -2.31 -3.32
CA PHE A 14 -16.23 -3.73 -3.11
C PHE A 14 -17.67 -4.13 -3.46
N CYS A 15 -17.86 -5.28 -4.11
CA CYS A 15 -19.18 -5.82 -4.44
C CYS A 15 -20.02 -6.20 -3.20
N ALA A 16 -19.38 -6.58 -2.10
CA ALA A 16 -20.03 -7.04 -0.88
C ALA A 16 -19.20 -6.73 0.37
N ALA A 17 -19.86 -6.76 1.53
CA ALA A 17 -19.20 -6.60 2.84
C ALA A 17 -18.13 -7.69 3.08
N GLY A 18 -18.39 -8.93 2.65
CA GLY A 18 -17.42 -10.03 2.74
C GLY A 18 -16.13 -9.74 1.96
N CYS A 19 -16.24 -9.15 0.77
CA CYS A 19 -15.08 -8.71 -0.01
C CYS A 19 -14.31 -7.61 0.72
N ARG A 20 -14.99 -6.60 1.29
CA ARG A 20 -14.32 -5.56 2.07
C ARG A 20 -13.56 -6.15 3.27
N LYS A 21 -14.17 -7.08 4.00
CA LYS A 21 -13.54 -7.77 5.14
C LYS A 21 -12.34 -8.59 4.70
N ALA A 22 -12.47 -9.39 3.64
CA ALA A 22 -11.38 -10.18 3.09
C ALA A 22 -10.20 -9.29 2.65
N PHE A 23 -10.48 -8.16 2.00
CA PHE A 23 -9.46 -7.17 1.66
C PHE A 23 -8.74 -6.61 2.89
N GLY A 24 -9.52 -6.18 3.89
CA GLY A 24 -9.00 -5.64 5.14
C GLY A 24 -8.09 -6.64 5.86
N ASN A 25 -8.53 -7.89 5.98
CA ASN A 25 -7.76 -8.96 6.60
C ASN A 25 -6.45 -9.23 5.86
N ARG A 26 -6.46 -9.29 4.52
CA ARG A 26 -5.22 -9.48 3.76
C ARG A 26 -4.27 -8.30 3.95
N ARG A 27 -4.78 -7.07 3.90
CA ARG A 27 -3.94 -5.88 4.13
C ARG A 27 -3.36 -5.85 5.55
N MET A 28 -4.11 -6.31 6.55
CA MET A 28 -3.65 -6.44 7.92
C MET A 28 -2.50 -7.46 8.04
N LEU A 29 -2.65 -8.65 7.44
CA LEU A 29 -1.60 -9.69 7.45
C LEU A 29 -0.33 -9.23 6.73
N ARG A 30 -0.46 -8.70 5.51
CA ARG A 30 0.66 -8.13 4.73
C ARG A 30 1.40 -7.04 5.50
N GLY A 31 0.65 -6.21 6.23
CA GLY A 31 1.19 -5.14 7.07
C GLY A 31 1.99 -5.65 8.26
N ALA A 32 1.50 -6.71 8.93
CA ALA A 32 2.20 -7.33 10.05
C ALA A 32 3.56 -7.89 9.60
N GLU A 33 3.60 -8.65 8.51
CA GLU A 33 4.85 -9.24 8.00
C GLU A 33 5.88 -8.18 7.56
N LEU A 34 5.42 -7.11 6.91
CA LEU A 34 6.30 -6.00 6.52
C LEU A 34 6.77 -5.17 7.71
N TYR A 35 5.98 -5.09 8.78
CA TYR A 35 6.29 -4.27 9.94
C TYR A 35 7.58 -4.74 10.61
N ASP A 36 7.72 -6.05 10.85
CA ASP A 36 8.91 -6.61 11.51
C ASP A 36 10.18 -6.35 10.70
N LEU A 37 10.13 -6.57 9.38
CA LEU A 37 11.26 -6.31 8.48
C LEU A 37 11.60 -4.81 8.39
N PHE A 38 10.60 -3.93 8.41
CA PHE A 38 10.81 -2.48 8.42
C PHE A 38 11.43 -2.01 9.74
N MET A 39 10.96 -2.54 10.87
CA MET A 39 11.50 -2.23 12.19
C MET A 39 12.95 -2.71 12.32
N ALA A 40 13.25 -3.93 11.87
CA ALA A 40 14.61 -4.43 11.77
C ALA A 40 15.46 -3.52 10.87
N HIS A 41 14.97 -3.16 9.68
CA HIS A 41 15.68 -2.26 8.78
C HIS A 41 16.00 -0.89 9.42
N ARG A 42 15.09 -0.35 10.24
CA ARG A 42 15.22 0.97 10.86
C ARG A 42 16.08 0.98 12.12
N TYR A 43 15.99 -0.05 12.95
CA TYR A 43 16.56 -0.07 14.31
C TYR A 43 17.62 -1.15 14.54
N ASP A 44 17.68 -2.17 13.69
CA ASP A 44 18.66 -3.26 13.74
C ASP A 44 19.37 -3.40 12.39
N ARG A 45 20.11 -2.34 12.03
CA ARG A 45 20.61 -2.15 10.67
C ARG A 45 21.64 -3.22 10.26
N GLU A 46 22.45 -3.70 11.19
CA GLU A 46 23.48 -4.70 10.92
C GLU A 46 22.84 -6.07 10.60
N ASN A 47 21.91 -6.55 11.43
CA ASN A 47 21.16 -7.77 11.11
C ASN A 47 20.31 -7.58 9.84
N ALA A 48 19.66 -6.43 9.67
CA ALA A 48 18.86 -6.16 8.47
C ALA A 48 19.68 -6.18 7.17
N LYS A 49 20.96 -5.78 7.21
CA LYS A 49 21.89 -5.91 6.08
C LYS A 49 22.27 -7.37 5.85
N GLN A 50 22.64 -8.09 6.91
CA GLN A 50 23.03 -9.50 6.84
C GLN A 50 21.94 -10.35 6.18
N TYR A 51 20.68 -10.14 6.57
CA TYR A 51 19.53 -10.86 6.03
C TYR A 51 18.89 -10.20 4.81
N ARG A 52 19.43 -9.06 4.34
CA ARG A 52 18.90 -8.30 3.20
C ARG A 52 17.40 -7.98 3.35
N ALA A 53 17.00 -7.49 4.51
CA ALA A 53 15.59 -7.21 4.85
C ALA A 53 14.88 -6.33 3.80
N LEU A 54 15.59 -5.35 3.21
CA LEU A 54 15.03 -4.52 2.13
C LEU A 54 14.70 -5.36 0.88
N THR A 55 15.57 -6.30 0.49
CA THR A 55 15.30 -7.22 -0.62
C THR A 55 14.09 -8.11 -0.31
N MET A 56 13.96 -8.58 0.93
CA MET A 56 12.80 -9.36 1.36
C MET A 56 11.50 -8.55 1.26
N MET A 57 11.48 -7.33 1.81
CA MET A 57 10.33 -6.42 1.73
C MET A 57 9.92 -6.14 0.27
N ASN A 58 10.89 -5.88 -0.62
CA ASN A 58 10.62 -5.64 -2.03
C ASN A 58 10.04 -6.86 -2.75
N ARG A 59 10.54 -8.06 -2.42
CA ARG A 59 10.01 -9.32 -2.95
C ARG A 59 8.57 -9.56 -2.50
N MET A 60 8.27 -9.31 -1.23
CA MET A 60 6.91 -9.39 -0.70
C MET A 60 5.97 -8.40 -1.40
N ALA A 61 6.39 -7.15 -1.59
CA ALA A 61 5.61 -6.16 -2.31
C ALA A 61 5.29 -6.60 -3.76
N ALA A 62 6.27 -7.19 -4.47
CA ALA A 62 6.07 -7.74 -5.79
C ALA A 62 5.10 -8.93 -5.81
N GLU A 63 5.15 -9.81 -4.80
CA GLU A 63 4.20 -10.92 -4.63
C GLU A 63 2.78 -10.42 -4.37
N PHE A 64 2.62 -9.41 -3.50
CA PHE A 64 1.33 -8.79 -3.23
C PHE A 64 0.73 -8.16 -4.49
N TRP A 65 1.56 -7.48 -5.30
CA TRP A 65 1.12 -6.94 -6.58
C TRP A 65 0.67 -8.02 -7.56
N ARG A 66 1.42 -9.12 -7.68
CA ARG A 66 1.02 -10.27 -8.51
C ARG A 66 -0.28 -10.90 -8.03
N GLU A 67 -0.50 -10.97 -6.72
CA GLU A 67 -1.77 -11.44 -6.16
C GLU A 67 -2.92 -10.47 -6.50
N ASP A 68 -2.71 -9.17 -6.39
CA ASP A 68 -3.71 -8.16 -6.73
C ASP A 68 -4.03 -8.15 -8.23
N GLN A 69 -3.04 -8.42 -9.10
CA GLN A 69 -3.28 -8.66 -10.53
C GLN A 69 -4.25 -9.82 -10.74
N ARG A 70 -4.00 -10.97 -10.10
CA ARG A 70 -4.85 -12.16 -10.21
C ARG A 70 -6.25 -11.98 -9.61
N ARG A 71 -6.37 -11.32 -8.46
CA ARG A 71 -7.63 -11.25 -7.70
C ARG A 71 -8.45 -9.99 -7.98
N ARG A 72 -7.80 -8.90 -8.39
CA ARG A 72 -8.38 -7.55 -8.44
C ARG A 72 -8.14 -6.84 -9.76
N GLN A 73 -7.71 -7.56 -10.81
CA GLN A 73 -7.43 -7.00 -12.14
C GLN A 73 -6.45 -5.82 -12.08
N GLY A 74 -5.42 -5.95 -11.23
CA GLY A 74 -4.37 -4.94 -11.09
C GLY A 74 -4.77 -3.71 -10.28
N ARG A 75 -5.91 -3.72 -9.59
CA ARG A 75 -6.27 -2.63 -8.68
C ARG A 75 -5.36 -2.61 -7.44
N PRO A 76 -4.73 -1.46 -7.11
CA PRO A 76 -3.84 -1.33 -5.95
C PRO A 76 -4.48 -1.72 -4.62
N SER A 77 -3.75 -2.44 -3.76
CA SER A 77 -4.18 -2.80 -2.40
C SER A 77 -3.72 -1.84 -1.29
N TRP A 78 -2.96 -0.80 -1.65
CA TRP A 78 -2.53 0.25 -0.74
C TRP A 78 -3.38 1.52 -0.92
N ARG A 79 -3.35 2.38 0.10
CA ARG A 79 -3.99 3.71 0.05
C ARG A 79 -3.02 4.70 -0.61
N PRO A 80 -3.52 5.70 -1.34
CA PRO A 80 -2.67 6.78 -1.81
C PRO A 80 -2.09 7.55 -0.61
N PRO A 81 -0.87 8.12 -0.71
CA PRO A 81 -0.24 8.87 0.39
C PRO A 81 -1.14 9.97 0.97
N ALA A 82 -1.88 10.69 0.13
CA ALA A 82 -2.82 11.73 0.58
C ALA A 82 -3.87 11.20 1.58
N ALA A 83 -4.40 9.99 1.35
CA ALA A 83 -5.37 9.38 2.25
C ALA A 83 -4.74 8.89 3.57
N VAL A 84 -3.45 8.55 3.55
CA VAL A 84 -2.69 8.22 4.77
C VAL A 84 -2.45 9.48 5.59
N LEU A 85 -1.97 10.57 4.96
CA LEU A 85 -1.73 11.86 5.61
C LEU A 85 -3.00 12.50 6.16
N ALA A 86 -4.14 12.35 5.47
CA ALA A 86 -5.43 12.81 5.97
C ALA A 86 -5.84 12.07 7.26
N ALA A 87 -5.53 10.78 7.36
CA ALA A 87 -5.83 9.96 8.55
C ALA A 87 -4.79 10.10 9.67
N ARG A 88 -3.56 10.49 9.33
CA ARG A 88 -2.40 10.62 10.22
C ARG A 88 -1.70 11.93 9.93
N ALA A 89 -2.34 13.03 10.33
CA ALA A 89 -1.85 14.38 10.07
C ALA A 89 -0.47 14.65 10.71
N ASP A 90 -0.11 13.87 11.72
CA ASP A 90 1.19 13.87 12.41
C ASP A 90 2.35 13.41 11.52
N LEU A 91 2.10 12.73 10.40
CA LEU A 91 3.14 12.21 9.51
C LEU A 91 3.60 13.20 8.42
N LYS A 92 3.12 14.45 8.42
CA LYS A 92 3.48 15.44 7.39
C LYS A 92 4.97 15.79 7.51
N ALA A 93 5.71 15.61 6.43
CA ALA A 93 7.07 16.13 6.32
C ALA A 93 7.01 17.67 6.38
N SER A 94 7.90 18.28 7.15
CA SER A 94 7.97 19.75 7.32
C SER A 94 8.32 20.50 6.03
N ALA A 95 8.74 19.82 4.96
CA ALA A 95 9.29 20.45 3.77
C ALA A 95 8.82 19.77 2.48
N TYR A 96 7.59 20.02 2.02
CA TYR A 96 7.17 19.73 0.63
C TYR A 96 6.06 20.69 0.15
N PHE A 97 6.10 21.95 0.57
CA PHE A 97 5.32 23.02 -0.06
C PHE A 97 6.29 24.00 -0.73
N ALA A 98 6.71 23.72 -1.96
CA ALA A 98 7.05 24.73 -2.97
C ALA A 98 7.70 24.07 -4.20
N HIS A 99 6.90 23.44 -5.05
CA HIS A 99 7.17 23.52 -6.49
C HIS A 99 5.83 23.58 -7.22
N PRO A 100 5.42 24.75 -7.73
CA PRO A 100 4.28 24.82 -8.63
C PRO A 100 4.62 24.02 -9.91
N VAL A 101 3.72 23.13 -10.29
CA VAL A 101 3.76 22.42 -11.57
C VAL A 101 3.68 23.49 -12.68
N SER A 102 4.78 23.69 -13.40
CA SER A 102 4.81 24.56 -14.57
C SER A 102 3.90 23.97 -15.64
N GLN A 103 2.72 24.56 -15.84
CA GLN A 103 1.87 24.26 -16.99
C GLN A 103 2.61 24.77 -18.25
N LYS A 104 3.01 23.85 -19.13
CA LYS A 104 3.40 24.21 -20.50
C LYS A 104 2.12 24.63 -21.23
N LYS A 105 2.10 25.88 -21.70
CA LYS A 105 1.11 26.35 -22.69
C LYS A 105 1.50 25.80 -24.07
N GLU A 106 0.53 25.25 -24.78
CA GLU A 106 0.58 25.01 -26.22
C GLU A 106 0.57 26.33 -27.00
#